data_AF-A0AAD5DA63-F1
#
_entry.id   AF-A0AAD5DA63-F1
#
_cell.length_a   1.000
_cell.length_b   1.000
_cell.length_c   1.000
_cell.angle_alpha   90.00
_cell.angle_beta   90.00
_cell.angle_gamma   90.00
#
_symmetry.space_group_name_H-M   'P 1'
#
loop_
_entity.id
_entity.type
_entity.pdbx_description
1 polymer ?
#
loop_
_entity_poly.entity_id
_entity_poly.type
_entity_poly.pdbx_seq_one_letter_code
_entity_poly.pdbx_strand_id
1 'polypeptide(L)'
;MFSRMFGKPKPEATTVTTLDKLNETLEMLEKKEKVLLKKAAAEVEKAKEFTRAKNKRAAIQCLKRKRLYEQQIEQLGNFQLRIHDQMIMLEGAKATTETVDALRTGANAMKAMQKAVNIDDVDKTMDEINEQTENMKQIQEALSAPIGAAADFDEA
;
A
#
# COMPACT_ATOMS: atom_id res chain seq x y z
N MET A 1 -19.36 -25.99 25.50
CA MET A 1 -20.19 -25.22 24.55
C MET A 1 -19.42 -23.99 24.10
N PHE A 2 -18.76 -24.01 22.95
CA PHE A 2 -18.36 -22.79 22.23
C PHE A 2 -18.28 -23.13 20.74
N SER A 3 -19.45 -23.15 20.10
CA SER A 3 -19.55 -23.30 18.66
C SER A 3 -19.04 -22.03 18.00
N ARG A 4 -17.90 -22.19 17.33
CA ARG A 4 -17.30 -21.30 16.34
C ARG A 4 -18.39 -20.88 15.35
N MET A 5 -18.89 -19.65 15.50
CA MET A 5 -19.78 -19.05 14.52
C MET A 5 -19.02 -18.89 13.20
N PHE A 6 -19.31 -19.80 12.27
CA PHE A 6 -19.01 -19.68 10.85
C PHE A 6 -19.81 -18.50 10.28
N GLY A 7 -19.30 -17.29 10.47
CA GLY A 7 -19.61 -16.16 9.61
C GLY A 7 -18.74 -16.27 8.36
N LYS A 8 -19.35 -16.41 7.19
CA LYS A 8 -18.66 -16.29 5.90
C LYS A 8 -17.77 -15.03 5.93
N PRO A 9 -16.52 -15.07 5.44
CA PRO A 9 -15.72 -13.85 5.34
C PRO A 9 -16.53 -12.87 4.50
N LYS A 10 -16.90 -11.73 5.11
CA LYS A 10 -17.45 -10.59 4.38
C LYS A 10 -16.43 -10.29 3.27
N PRO A 11 -16.83 -10.12 2.00
CA PRO A 11 -15.89 -9.73 0.96
C PRO A 11 -15.18 -8.47 1.46
N GLU A 12 -13.88 -8.58 1.70
CA GLU A 12 -13.09 -7.46 2.19
C GLU A 12 -13.20 -6.36 1.13
N ALA A 13 -13.69 -5.19 1.54
CA ALA A 13 -13.85 -4.08 0.63
C ALA A 13 -12.46 -3.73 0.09
N THR A 14 -12.24 -3.91 -1.20
CA THR A 14 -10.99 -3.51 -1.84
C THR A 14 -10.89 -1.99 -1.82
N THR A 15 -9.67 -1.46 -1.80
CA THR A 15 -9.42 -0.01 -1.87
C THR A 15 -10.14 0.62 -3.06
N VAL A 16 -10.12 -0.05 -4.21
CA VAL A 16 -10.84 0.36 -5.43
C VAL A 16 -12.35 0.47 -5.20
N THR A 17 -12.99 -0.60 -4.72
CA THR A 17 -14.46 -0.57 -4.47
C THR A 17 -14.87 0.43 -3.39
N THR A 18 -13.94 0.83 -2.51
CA THR A 18 -14.18 1.86 -1.50
C THR A 18 -14.06 3.26 -2.09
N LEU A 19 -13.05 3.51 -2.93
CA LEU A 19 -12.90 4.78 -3.67
C LEU A 19 -14.10 5.03 -4.59
N ASP A 20 -14.58 3.99 -5.28
CA ASP A 20 -15.76 4.09 -6.15
C ASP A 20 -17.00 4.56 -5.36
N LYS A 21 -17.25 3.96 -4.19
CA LYS A 21 -18.37 4.37 -3.32
C LYS A 21 -18.23 5.80 -2.80
N LEU A 22 -17.00 6.22 -2.47
CA LEU A 22 -16.73 7.59 -2.04
C LEU A 22 -17.02 8.58 -3.17
N ASN A 23 -16.60 8.27 -4.40
CA ASN A 23 -16.89 9.06 -5.60
C ASN A 23 -18.39 9.14 -5.91
N GLU A 24 -19.11 8.02 -5.86
CA GLU A 24 -20.58 8.00 -6.05
C GLU A 24 -21.30 8.86 -5.00
N THR A 25 -20.82 8.79 -3.76
CA THR A 25 -21.37 9.62 -2.67
C THR A 25 -21.08 11.09 -2.90
N LEU A 26 -19.86 11.44 -3.32
CA LEU A 26 -19.47 12.81 -3.64
C LEU A 26 -20.36 13.39 -4.75
N GLU A 27 -20.55 12.65 -5.84
CA GLU A 27 -21.46 13.05 -6.94
C GLU A 27 -22.89 13.30 -6.45
N MET A 28 -23.40 12.45 -5.55
CA MET A 28 -24.73 12.62 -4.98
C MET A 28 -24.82 13.92 -4.17
N LEU A 29 -23.82 14.21 -3.34
CA LEU A 29 -23.77 15.43 -2.54
C LEU A 29 -23.71 16.67 -3.44
N GLU A 30 -22.87 16.68 -4.48
CA GLU A 30 -22.80 17.76 -5.46
C GLU A 30 -24.12 17.99 -6.20
N LYS A 31 -24.78 16.91 -6.64
CA LYS A 31 -26.10 17.02 -7.29
C LYS A 31 -27.12 17.64 -6.34
N LYS A 32 -27.11 17.24 -5.06
CA LYS A 32 -27.99 17.81 -4.02
C LYS A 32 -27.69 19.28 -3.76
N GLU A 33 -26.42 19.64 -3.67
CA GLU A 33 -25.95 21.02 -3.49
C GLU A 33 -26.42 21.91 -4.66
N LYS A 34 -26.21 21.47 -5.91
CA LYS A 34 -26.69 22.19 -7.12
C LYS A 34 -28.20 22.44 -7.08
N VAL A 35 -28.99 21.47 -6.61
CA VAL A 35 -30.44 21.65 -6.44
C VAL A 35 -30.76 22.70 -5.38
N LEU A 36 -30.06 22.68 -4.24
CA LEU A 36 -30.27 23.67 -3.17
C LEU A 36 -29.84 25.07 -3.60
N LEU A 37 -28.74 25.22 -4.34
CA LEU A 37 -28.31 26.49 -4.91
C LEU A 37 -29.38 27.09 -5.84
N LYS A 38 -29.95 26.27 -6.72
CA LYS A 38 -31.07 26.69 -7.58
C LYS A 38 -32.30 27.12 -6.76
N LYS A 39 -32.64 26.40 -5.69
CA LYS A 39 -33.74 26.77 -4.79
C LYS A 39 -33.46 28.08 -4.04
N ALA A 40 -32.25 28.27 -3.54
CA ALA A 40 -31.85 29.51 -2.88
C ALA A 40 -31.94 30.72 -3.82
N ALA A 41 -31.44 30.58 -5.06
CA ALA A 41 -31.55 31.60 -6.10
C ALA A 41 -33.02 31.91 -6.44
N ALA A 42 -33.87 30.90 -6.58
CA ALA A 42 -35.30 31.10 -6.83
C ALA A 42 -36.00 31.85 -5.69
N GLU A 43 -35.63 31.60 -4.42
CA GLU A 43 -36.17 32.37 -3.30
C GLU A 43 -35.69 33.83 -3.30
N VAL A 44 -34.50 34.14 -3.83
CA VAL A 44 -34.05 35.54 -4.03
C VAL A 44 -34.95 36.24 -5.04
N GLU A 45 -35.23 35.62 -6.18
CA GLU A 45 -36.08 36.23 -7.22
C GLU A 45 -37.50 36.46 -6.71
N LYS A 46 -38.10 35.47 -6.02
CA LYS A 46 -39.41 35.65 -5.35
C LYS A 46 -39.38 36.77 -4.32
N ALA A 47 -38.31 36.91 -3.55
CA ALA A 47 -38.19 37.99 -2.57
C ALA A 47 -38.21 39.36 -3.26
N LYS A 48 -37.48 39.51 -4.38
CA LYS A 48 -37.48 40.73 -5.20
C LYS A 48 -38.87 41.05 -5.75
N GLU A 49 -39.59 40.06 -6.26
CA GLU A 49 -40.97 40.21 -6.73
C GLU A 49 -41.90 40.71 -5.62
N PHE A 50 -41.86 40.09 -4.44
CA PHE A 50 -42.67 40.53 -3.30
C PHE A 50 -42.27 41.92 -2.80
N THR A 51 -40.99 42.29 -2.86
CA THR A 51 -40.54 43.66 -2.57
C THR A 51 -41.13 44.66 -3.55
N ARG A 52 -41.13 44.39 -4.86
CA ARG A 52 -41.76 45.25 -5.88
C ARG A 52 -43.27 45.38 -5.65
N ALA A 53 -43.92 44.31 -5.23
CA ALA A 53 -45.34 44.30 -4.84
C ALA A 53 -45.61 44.92 -3.45
N LYS A 54 -44.60 45.53 -2.80
CA LYS A 54 -44.68 46.11 -1.44
C LYS A 54 -45.13 45.12 -0.36
N ASN A 55 -45.03 43.81 -0.60
CA ASN A 55 -45.37 42.75 0.35
C ASN A 55 -44.13 42.34 1.17
N LYS A 56 -43.77 43.17 2.14
CA LYS A 56 -42.59 42.98 3.00
C LYS A 56 -42.61 41.64 3.75
N ARG A 57 -43.79 41.19 4.21
CA ARG A 57 -43.91 39.93 4.98
C ARG A 57 -43.54 38.72 4.14
N ALA A 58 -44.04 38.64 2.91
CA ALA A 58 -43.74 37.54 2.00
C ALA A 58 -42.25 37.54 1.58
N ALA A 59 -41.69 38.72 1.29
CA ALA A 59 -40.27 38.85 0.96
C ALA A 59 -39.36 38.34 2.10
N ILE A 60 -39.66 38.68 3.36
CA ILE A 60 -38.90 38.18 4.53
C ILE A 60 -39.01 36.65 4.63
N GLN A 61 -40.16 36.06 4.34
CA GLN A 61 -40.31 34.59 4.37
C GLN A 61 -39.46 33.92 3.29
N CYS A 62 -39.37 34.48 2.09
CA CYS A 62 -38.45 34.00 1.04
C CYS A 62 -36.99 34.03 1.52
N LEU A 63 -36.55 35.14 2.11
CA LEU A 63 -35.18 35.28 2.62
C LEU A 63 -34.86 34.31 3.76
N LYS A 64 -35.84 34.00 4.62
CA LYS A 64 -35.69 32.97 5.66
C LYS A 64 -35.50 31.58 5.04
N ARG A 65 -36.27 31.23 4.00
CA ARG A 65 -36.10 29.95 3.28
C ARG A 65 -34.76 29.88 2.55
N LYS A 66 -34.33 30.96 1.90
CA LYS A 66 -32.98 31.07 1.32
C LYS A 66 -31.91 30.75 2.35
N ARG A 67 -31.96 31.39 3.53
CA ARG A 67 -30.98 31.16 4.60
C ARG A 67 -30.94 29.69 5.06
N LEU A 68 -32.09 29.02 5.13
CA LEU A 68 -32.14 27.59 5.44
C LEU A 68 -31.47 26.74 4.36
N TYR A 69 -31.65 27.06 3.07
CA TYR A 69 -30.94 26.37 1.99
C TYR A 69 -29.43 26.62 2.04
N GLU A 70 -29.00 27.84 2.35
CA GLU A 70 -27.57 28.17 2.49
C GLU A 70 -26.91 27.39 3.62
N GLN A 71 -27.58 27.23 4.76
CA GLN A 71 -27.09 26.38 5.85
C GLN A 71 -26.95 24.92 5.44
N GLN A 72 -27.90 24.40 4.64
CA GLN A 72 -27.80 23.03 4.13
C GLN A 72 -26.66 22.89 3.11
N ILE A 73 -26.45 23.89 2.25
CA ILE A 73 -25.33 23.93 1.29
C ILE A 73 -23.99 23.88 2.05
N GLU A 74 -23.83 24.71 3.09
CA GLU A 74 -22.63 24.70 3.93
C GLU A 74 -22.37 23.33 4.57
N GLN A 75 -23.42 22.68 5.09
CA GLN A 75 -23.30 21.32 5.62
C GLN A 75 -22.89 20.29 4.57
N LEU A 76 -23.41 20.40 3.34
CA LEU A 76 -23.01 19.53 2.24
C LEU A 76 -21.54 19.75 1.86
N GLY A 77 -21.07 20.99 1.80
CA GLY A 77 -19.66 21.31 1.57
C GLY A 77 -18.74 20.68 2.62
N ASN A 78 -19.14 20.71 3.90
CA ASN A 78 -18.41 20.04 4.97
C ASN A 78 -18.36 18.52 4.80
N PHE A 79 -19.42 17.89 4.28
CA PHE A 79 -19.43 16.46 4.00
C PHE A 79 -18.57 16.09 2.79
N GLN A 80 -18.60 16.91 1.72
CA GLN A 80 -17.74 16.73 0.55
C GLN A 80 -16.26 16.80 0.95
N LEU A 81 -15.86 17.78 1.78
CA LEU A 81 -14.48 17.91 2.27
C LEU A 81 -14.02 16.64 3.02
N ARG A 82 -14.85 16.11 3.92
CA ARG A 82 -14.54 14.87 4.65
C ARG A 82 -14.37 13.66 3.73
N ILE A 83 -15.16 13.58 2.66
CA ILE A 83 -15.02 12.51 1.66
C ILE A 83 -13.70 12.65 0.92
N HIS A 84 -13.33 13.86 0.48
CA HIS A 84 -12.05 14.12 -0.15
C HIS A 84 -10.86 13.75 0.74
N ASP A 85 -10.88 14.17 2.02
CA ASP A 85 -9.83 13.82 2.98
C ASP A 85 -9.71 12.29 3.14
N GLN A 86 -10.84 11.59 3.19
CA GLN A 86 -10.87 10.13 3.30
C GLN A 86 -10.31 9.45 2.04
N MET A 87 -10.57 9.99 0.84
CA MET A 87 -10.01 9.47 -0.41
C MET A 87 -8.49 9.61 -0.43
N ILE A 88 -7.96 10.79 -0.07
CA ILE A 88 -6.52 11.06 0.01
C ILE A 88 -5.85 10.10 1.00
N MET A 89 -6.44 9.92 2.18
CA MET A 89 -5.91 9.00 3.19
C MET A 89 -5.89 7.55 2.68
N LEU A 90 -6.93 7.12 1.96
CA LEU A 90 -7.01 5.77 1.41
C LEU A 90 -5.99 5.53 0.29
N GLU A 91 -5.75 6.52 -0.56
CA GLU A 91 -4.71 6.48 -1.59
C GLU A 91 -3.31 6.42 -0.97
N GLY A 92 -3.04 7.22 0.06
CA GLY A 92 -1.79 7.16 0.83
C GLY A 92 -1.58 5.80 1.52
N ALA A 93 -2.64 5.24 2.10
CA ALA A 93 -2.59 3.90 2.70
C ALA A 93 -2.30 2.82 1.65
N LYS A 94 -2.89 2.93 0.44
CA LYS A 94 -2.62 2.02 -0.67
C LYS A 94 -1.15 2.06 -1.09
N ALA A 95 -0.58 3.24 -1.30
CA ALA A 95 0.83 3.41 -1.66
C ALA A 95 1.78 2.85 -0.57
N THR A 96 1.42 3.04 0.70
CA THR A 96 2.16 2.49 1.85
C THR A 96 2.16 0.96 1.82
N THR A 97 0.99 0.34 1.61
CA THR A 97 0.87 -1.12 1.51
C THR A 97 1.69 -1.67 0.35
N GLU A 98 1.62 -1.06 -0.83
CA GLU A 98 2.39 -1.47 -2.01
C GLU A 98 3.90 -1.36 -1.76
N THR A 99 4.35 -0.31 -1.05
CA THR A 99 5.76 -0.15 -0.65
C THR A 99 6.20 -1.26 0.30
N VAL A 100 5.38 -1.57 1.32
CA VAL A 100 5.68 -2.64 2.28
C VAL A 100 5.74 -4.01 1.59
N ASP A 101 4.84 -4.27 0.65
CA ASP A 101 4.83 -5.52 -0.12
C ASP A 101 6.09 -5.66 -1.01
N ALA A 102 6.52 -4.56 -1.64
CA ALA A 102 7.77 -4.53 -2.40
C ALA A 102 9.00 -4.78 -1.51
N LEU A 103 9.07 -4.13 -0.34
CA LEU A 103 10.14 -4.32 0.64
C LEU A 103 10.18 -5.76 1.16
N ARG A 104 9.01 -6.36 1.45
CA ARG A 104 8.91 -7.77 1.87
C ARG A 104 9.41 -8.71 0.78
N THR A 105 9.06 -8.44 -0.48
CA THR A 105 9.53 -9.23 -1.63
C THR A 105 11.05 -9.15 -1.75
N GLY A 106 11.63 -7.94 -1.67
CA GLY A 106 13.08 -7.73 -1.67
C GLY A 106 13.78 -8.44 -0.51
N ALA A 107 13.24 -8.34 0.70
CA ALA A 107 13.78 -9.03 1.88
C ALA A 107 13.78 -10.56 1.72
N ASN A 108 12.72 -11.13 1.15
CA ASN A 108 12.65 -12.56 0.85
C ASN A 108 13.69 -12.98 -0.20
N ALA A 109 13.89 -12.18 -1.25
CA ALA A 109 14.92 -12.43 -2.27
C ALA A 109 16.33 -12.37 -1.68
N MET A 110 16.63 -11.36 -0.85
CA MET A 110 17.91 -11.27 -0.13
C MET A 110 18.14 -12.48 0.78
N LYS A 111 17.11 -12.93 1.51
CA LYS A 111 17.19 -14.13 2.35
C LYS A 111 17.47 -15.39 1.55
N ALA A 112 16.88 -15.53 0.36
CA ALA A 112 17.15 -16.65 -0.54
C ALA A 112 18.60 -16.61 -1.07
N MET A 113 19.09 -15.45 -1.49
CA MET A 113 20.49 -15.27 -1.93
C MET A 113 21.47 -15.59 -0.81
N GLN A 114 21.23 -15.08 0.40
CA GLN A 114 22.09 -15.37 1.56
C GLN A 114 22.15 -16.86 1.87
N LYS A 115 21.02 -17.58 1.74
CA LYS A 115 20.95 -19.02 1.95
C LYS A 115 21.74 -19.79 0.88
N ALA A 116 21.67 -19.35 -0.38
CA ALA A 116 22.42 -19.96 -1.48
C ALA A 116 23.94 -19.80 -1.28
N VAL A 117 24.40 -18.60 -0.91
CA VAL A 117 25.82 -18.31 -0.69
C VAL A 117 26.40 -19.02 0.54
N ASN A 118 25.61 -19.21 1.61
CA ASN A 118 26.14 -19.65 2.90
C ASN A 118 26.34 -21.16 3.08
N ILE A 119 25.77 -22.03 2.24
CA ILE A 119 25.74 -23.48 2.53
C ILE A 119 26.48 -24.28 1.46
N ASP A 120 26.17 -24.11 0.18
CA ASP A 120 26.74 -24.99 -0.85
C ASP A 120 28.12 -24.53 -1.34
N ASP A 121 28.43 -23.23 -1.28
CA ASP A 121 29.68 -22.68 -1.79
C ASP A 121 30.82 -22.73 -0.76
N VAL A 122 30.52 -22.59 0.54
CA VAL A 122 31.54 -22.62 1.61
C VAL A 122 32.06 -24.04 1.82
N ASP A 123 31.19 -25.05 1.90
CA ASP A 123 31.60 -26.45 2.07
C ASP A 123 32.41 -26.93 0.87
N LYS A 124 31.97 -26.63 -0.37
CA LYS A 124 32.76 -26.93 -1.58
C LYS A 124 34.11 -26.22 -1.61
N THR A 125 34.15 -24.93 -1.23
CA THR A 125 35.42 -24.18 -1.21
C THR A 125 36.39 -24.76 -0.17
N MET A 126 35.89 -25.20 0.99
CA MET A 126 36.71 -25.84 2.03
C MET A 126 37.19 -27.23 1.61
N ASP A 127 36.35 -28.02 0.94
CA ASP A 127 36.73 -29.31 0.38
C ASP A 127 37.80 -29.16 -0.71
N GLU A 128 37.66 -28.19 -1.62
CA GLU A 128 38.68 -27.86 -2.63
C GLU A 128 40.01 -27.41 -2.00
N ILE A 129 39.96 -26.60 -0.93
CA ILE A 129 41.17 -26.19 -0.19
C ILE A 129 41.86 -27.39 0.46
N ASN A 130 41.10 -28.29 1.08
CA ASN A 130 41.64 -29.49 1.71
C ASN A 130 42.26 -30.43 0.66
N GLU A 131 41.58 -30.65 -0.47
CA GLU A 131 42.08 -31.49 -1.56
C GLU A 131 43.37 -30.90 -2.17
N GLN A 132 43.43 -29.58 -2.37
CA GLN A 132 44.65 -28.91 -2.82
C GLN A 132 45.79 -28.99 -1.80
N THR A 133 45.48 -28.90 -0.49
CA THR A 133 46.48 -29.05 0.57
C THR A 133 47.03 -30.46 0.62
N GLU A 134 46.18 -31.48 0.47
CA GLU A 134 46.57 -32.90 0.41
C GLU A 134 47.46 -33.17 -0.81
N ASN A 135 47.07 -32.66 -1.99
CA ASN A 135 47.87 -32.77 -3.23
C ASN A 135 49.25 -32.14 -3.06
N MET A 136 49.34 -30.98 -2.41
CA MET A 136 50.60 -30.28 -2.16
C MET A 136 51.51 -31.07 -1.22
N LYS A 137 50.92 -31.73 -0.22
CA LYS A 137 51.61 -32.60 0.73
C LYS A 137 52.14 -33.87 0.03
N GLN A 138 51.35 -34.48 -0.84
CA GLN A 138 51.77 -35.61 -1.67
C GLN A 138 52.91 -35.22 -2.62
N ILE A 139 52.87 -34.02 -3.22
CA ILE A 139 53.98 -33.51 -4.04
C ILE A 139 55.25 -33.34 -3.20
N GLN A 140 55.15 -32.76 -1.99
CA GLN A 140 56.30 -32.65 -1.09
C GLN A 140 56.84 -34.02 -0.68
N GLU A 141 55.97 -34.98 -0.36
CA GLU A 141 56.38 -36.34 -0.02
C GLU A 141 57.08 -37.03 -1.20
N ALA A 142 56.51 -36.95 -2.41
CA ALA A 142 57.09 -37.52 -3.62
C ALA A 142 58.43 -36.86 -4.02
N LEU A 143 58.60 -35.56 -3.78
CA LEU A 143 59.86 -34.85 -3.99
C LEU A 143 60.91 -35.15 -2.89
N SER A 144 60.46 -35.47 -1.67
CA SER A 144 61.33 -35.83 -0.54
C SER A 144 61.67 -37.32 -0.50
N ALA A 145 60.95 -38.15 -1.24
CA ALA A 145 61.27 -39.56 -1.42
C ALA A 145 62.65 -39.66 -2.11
N PRO A 146 63.65 -40.28 -1.47
CA PRO A 146 65.00 -40.33 -2.03
C PRO A 146 64.95 -41.06 -3.37
N ILE A 147 65.33 -40.34 -4.44
CA ILE A 147 65.57 -40.95 -5.75
C ILE A 147 66.80 -41.83 -5.59
N GLY A 148 66.55 -43.14 -5.47
CA GLY A 148 67.61 -44.15 -5.42
C GLY A 148 67.60 -44.92 -4.12
N ALA A 149 66.90 -46.05 -4.14
CA ALA A 149 67.32 -47.20 -3.38
C ALA A 149 68.80 -47.46 -3.72
N ALA A 150 69.69 -47.14 -2.79
CA ALA A 150 70.99 -47.79 -2.67
C ALA A 150 70.74 -49.22 -2.17
N ALA A 151 69.98 -49.99 -2.95
CA ALA A 151 69.91 -51.44 -2.85
C ALA A 151 70.97 -51.98 -3.80
N ASP A 152 71.83 -52.84 -3.26
CA ASP A 152 72.86 -53.62 -3.93
C ASP A 152 74.18 -52.90 -4.26
N PHE A 153 74.95 -52.62 -3.21
CA PHE A 153 76.39 -52.91 -3.25
C PHE A 153 76.75 -53.71 -1.99
N ASP A 154 76.47 -55.00 -2.06
CA ASP A 154 77.11 -56.02 -1.22
C ASP A 154 78.33 -56.57 -1.99
N GLU A 155 79.40 -56.83 -1.23
CA GLU A 155 80.57 -57.65 -1.55
C GLU A 155 81.74 -57.07 -2.40
N ALA A 156 82.76 -56.54 -1.69
CA ALA A 156 84.20 -56.74 -1.97
C ALA A 156 85.05 -56.57 -0.70
#